data_AF-A0A8D5U3V8-F1
#
_entry.id   AF-A0A8D5U3V8-F1
#
_cell.length_a   1.000
_cell.length_b   1.000
_cell.length_c   1.000
_cell.angle_alpha   90.00
_cell.angle_beta   90.00
_cell.angle_gamma   90.00
#
_symmetry.space_group_name_H-M   'P 1'
#
loop_
_entity.id
_entity.type
_entity.pdbx_description
1 polymer ?
#
loop_
_entity_poly.entity_id
_entity_poly.type
_entity_poly.pdbx_seq_one_letter_code
_entity_poly.pdbx_strand_id
1 'polypeptide(L)'
;MSTTQQSGKSVFVPIINGIEYSIDQKKAKISSEELDFVKNNINLYFKIKDNKVTGFNNVFVLFGVVASVSNKKIKLELTLNPCDYVRGFVFHVKNSNQLNNIFDGCNELEVSENAFAVLNREDKMNTSTISVCLAQDNNKVSVYTGQTKIEEIQSTTKPIKFNNDIKDNIGPNDWKIFKYSTH
;
A
#
# COMPACT_ATOMS: atom_id res chain seq x y z
N MET A 1 -18.97 22.56 20.07
CA MET A 1 -18.01 21.57 20.60
C MET A 1 -16.98 21.32 19.52
N SER A 2 -15.73 21.71 19.75
CA SER A 2 -14.62 21.44 18.83
C SER A 2 -14.27 19.95 18.92
N THR A 3 -14.63 19.16 17.92
CA THR A 3 -14.11 17.79 17.81
C THR A 3 -12.65 17.90 17.43
N THR A 4 -11.76 17.62 18.38
CA THR A 4 -10.33 17.48 18.15
C THR A 4 -10.12 16.45 17.05
N GLN A 5 -9.82 16.91 15.84
CA GLN A 5 -9.54 16.06 14.70
C GLN A 5 -8.25 15.31 15.04
N GLN A 6 -8.33 14.01 15.32
CA GLN A 6 -7.13 13.19 15.51
C GLN A 6 -6.26 13.34 14.26
N SER A 7 -5.06 13.90 14.43
CA SER A 7 -4.10 14.09 13.34
C SER A 7 -3.59 12.72 12.90
N GLY A 8 -4.06 12.27 11.74
CA GLY A 8 -3.57 11.05 11.12
C GLY A 8 -2.38 11.29 10.20
N LYS A 9 -1.73 10.19 9.84
CA LYS A 9 -0.70 10.15 8.81
C LYS A 9 -1.16 9.30 7.65
N SER A 10 -0.96 9.77 6.44
CA SER A 10 -1.22 9.00 5.22
C SER A 10 0.04 8.25 4.82
N VAL A 11 0.00 6.92 4.76
CA VAL A 11 1.17 6.07 4.48
C VAL A 11 0.90 5.21 3.26
N PHE A 12 1.81 5.22 2.28
CA PHE A 12 1.77 4.31 1.14
C PHE A 12 2.28 2.92 1.54
N VAL A 13 1.47 1.90 1.29
CA VAL A 13 1.81 0.49 1.51
C VAL A 13 1.65 -0.29 0.20
N PRO A 14 2.77 -0.76 -0.39
CA PRO A 14 2.76 -1.64 -1.55
C PRO A 14 1.97 -2.92 -1.30
N ILE A 15 1.27 -3.41 -2.33
CA ILE A 15 0.70 -4.77 -2.37
C ILE A 15 1.62 -5.63 -3.24
N ILE A 16 2.34 -6.57 -2.62
CA ILE A 16 3.35 -7.41 -3.27
C ILE A 16 3.19 -8.90 -2.90
N ASN A 17 3.80 -9.80 -3.67
CA ASN A 17 3.83 -11.21 -3.32
C ASN A 17 4.64 -11.45 -2.03
N GLY A 18 4.27 -12.48 -1.26
CA GLY A 18 5.01 -12.89 -0.05
C GLY A 18 4.70 -12.09 1.22
N ILE A 19 3.80 -11.11 1.14
CA ILE A 19 3.26 -10.37 2.30
C ILE A 19 1.77 -10.67 2.44
N GLU A 20 1.33 -10.94 3.67
CA GLU A 20 -0.10 -11.08 3.97
C GLU A 20 -0.69 -9.74 4.39
N TYR A 21 -1.88 -9.44 3.89
CA TYR A 21 -2.64 -8.25 4.20
C TYR A 21 -4.02 -8.69 4.67
N SER A 22 -4.57 -8.02 5.68
CA SER A 22 -5.98 -8.10 6.03
C SER A 22 -6.50 -6.69 6.23
N ILE A 23 -7.57 -6.31 5.54
CA ILE A 23 -8.11 -4.96 5.61
C ILE A 23 -9.58 -5.04 6.02
N ASP A 24 -9.93 -4.31 7.07
CA ASP A 24 -11.30 -4.18 7.55
C ASP A 24 -11.73 -2.71 7.62
N GLN A 25 -12.85 -2.42 8.29
CA GLN A 25 -13.36 -1.04 8.38
C GLN A 25 -12.51 -0.13 9.27
N LYS A 26 -11.77 -0.67 10.24
CA LYS A 26 -11.11 0.08 11.31
C LYS A 26 -9.60 0.02 11.23
N LYS A 27 -9.04 -1.02 10.61
CA LYS A 27 -7.59 -1.24 10.54
C LYS A 27 -7.16 -2.02 9.30
N ALA A 28 -5.87 -1.93 9.02
CA ALA A 28 -5.15 -2.87 8.17
C ALA A 28 -4.19 -3.69 9.03
N LYS A 29 -4.11 -4.99 8.79
CA LYS A 29 -3.05 -5.85 9.30
C LYS A 29 -2.12 -6.20 8.15
N ILE A 30 -0.82 -5.93 8.31
CA ILE A 30 0.21 -6.24 7.32
C ILE A 30 1.22 -7.16 8.00
N SER A 31 1.28 -8.40 7.55
CA SER A 31 1.94 -9.50 8.27
C SER A 31 1.44 -9.60 9.72
N SER A 32 2.27 -9.32 10.72
CA SER A 32 1.91 -9.33 12.14
C SER A 32 1.40 -7.99 12.68
N GLU A 33 1.61 -6.90 11.95
CA GLU A 33 1.46 -5.54 12.47
C GLU A 33 0.09 -4.96 12.15
N GLU A 34 -0.46 -4.13 13.05
CA GLU A 34 -1.79 -3.54 12.91
C GLU A 34 -1.73 -2.02 12.82
N LEU A 35 -2.29 -1.48 11.73
CA LEU A 35 -2.41 -0.06 11.48
C LEU A 35 -3.87 0.38 11.66
N ASP A 36 -4.15 1.06 12.77
CA ASP A 36 -5.47 1.61 13.06
C ASP A 36 -5.75 2.85 12.20
N PHE A 37 -6.90 2.86 11.53
CA PHE A 37 -7.35 3.98 10.72
C PHE A 37 -7.89 5.12 11.58
N VAL A 38 -7.72 6.36 11.11
CA VAL A 38 -8.35 7.55 11.72
C VAL A 38 -9.85 7.56 11.49
N LYS A 39 -10.30 7.12 10.31
CA LYS A 39 -11.71 7.08 9.93
C LYS A 39 -12.05 5.71 9.33
N ASN A 40 -13.25 5.24 9.67
CA ASN A 40 -13.74 3.97 9.16
C ASN A 40 -14.40 4.18 7.81
N ASN A 41 -13.75 3.76 6.72
CA ASN A 41 -14.38 3.72 5.41
C ASN A 41 -13.71 2.68 4.51
N ILE A 42 -14.26 1.47 4.50
CA ILE A 42 -13.73 0.37 3.69
C ILE A 42 -13.93 0.60 2.17
N ASN A 43 -14.89 1.44 1.78
CA ASN A 43 -15.14 1.75 0.37
C ASN A 43 -14.01 2.58 -0.27
N LEU A 44 -13.13 3.18 0.54
CA LEU A 44 -11.91 3.83 0.05
C LEU A 44 -10.95 2.84 -0.62
N TYR A 45 -11.00 1.56 -0.25
CA TYR A 45 -10.08 0.53 -0.73
C TYR A 45 -10.78 -0.47 -1.67
N PHE A 46 -12.08 -0.73 -1.44
CA PHE A 46 -12.81 -1.79 -2.13
C PHE A 46 -14.12 -1.31 -2.75
N LYS A 47 -14.41 -1.80 -3.96
CA LYS A 47 -15.72 -1.69 -4.59
C LYS A 47 -16.64 -2.77 -4.02
N ILE A 48 -17.58 -2.39 -3.17
CA ILE A 48 -18.51 -3.34 -2.54
C ILE A 48 -19.89 -3.21 -3.17
N LYS A 49 -20.39 -4.31 -3.74
CA LYS A 49 -21.74 -4.41 -4.32
C LYS A 49 -22.41 -5.68 -3.84
N ASP A 50 -23.66 -5.59 -3.39
CA ASP A 50 -24.46 -6.74 -2.91
C ASP A 50 -23.72 -7.59 -1.86
N ASN A 51 -23.02 -6.92 -0.92
CA ASN A 51 -22.17 -7.53 0.10
C ASN A 51 -21.02 -8.40 -0.47
N LYS A 52 -20.51 -8.04 -1.66
CA LYS A 52 -19.35 -8.67 -2.29
C LYS A 52 -18.30 -7.64 -2.68
N VAL A 53 -17.03 -7.95 -2.48
CA VAL A 53 -15.92 -7.17 -3.06
C VAL A 53 -15.80 -7.50 -4.54
N THR A 54 -15.95 -6.49 -5.39
CA THR A 54 -15.97 -6.60 -6.87
C THR A 54 -14.81 -5.89 -7.57
N GLY A 55 -13.98 -5.19 -6.80
CA GLY A 55 -12.80 -4.51 -7.31
C GLY A 55 -12.13 -3.65 -6.24
N PHE A 56 -11.14 -2.87 -6.67
CA PHE A 56 -10.34 -1.99 -5.81
C PHE A 56 -10.57 -0.52 -6.17
N ASN A 57 -10.58 0.33 -5.15
CA ASN A 57 -10.67 1.79 -5.24
C ASN A 57 -9.37 2.42 -4.76
N ASN A 58 -9.06 3.61 -5.27
CA ASN A 58 -7.89 4.41 -4.88
C ASN A 58 -6.59 3.59 -4.84
N VAL A 59 -6.29 2.85 -5.91
CA VAL A 59 -5.01 2.14 -6.03
C VAL A 59 -3.96 3.16 -6.46
N PHE A 60 -3.01 3.45 -5.57
CA PHE A 60 -1.92 4.38 -5.80
C PHE A 60 -0.79 3.70 -6.57
N VAL A 61 -0.17 4.45 -7.47
CA VAL A 61 0.98 4.03 -8.28
C VAL A 61 2.11 5.01 -8.04
N LEU A 62 3.24 4.51 -7.55
CA LEU A 62 4.49 5.26 -7.42
C LEU A 62 5.47 4.78 -8.49
N PHE A 63 5.97 5.70 -9.30
CA PHE A 63 6.96 5.43 -10.35
C PHE A 63 8.39 5.65 -9.84
N GLY A 64 9.39 5.06 -10.51
CA GLY A 64 10.80 5.21 -10.14
C GLY A 64 11.20 4.40 -8.91
N VAL A 65 10.45 3.34 -8.59
CA VAL A 65 10.68 2.48 -7.43
C VAL A 65 10.46 1.01 -7.76
N VAL A 66 11.13 0.13 -7.02
CA VAL A 66 10.92 -1.32 -7.03
C VAL A 66 10.60 -1.84 -5.64
N ALA A 67 9.80 -2.90 -5.55
CA ALA A 67 9.45 -3.52 -4.28
C ALA A 67 9.83 -5.01 -4.27
N SER A 68 10.27 -5.50 -3.11
CA SER A 68 10.58 -6.91 -2.87
C SER A 68 10.29 -7.28 -1.42
N VAL A 69 10.37 -8.57 -1.10
CA VAL A 69 10.30 -9.06 0.28
C VAL A 69 11.69 -9.31 0.82
N SER A 70 12.00 -8.73 1.97
CA SER A 70 13.24 -8.94 2.71
C SER A 70 12.89 -9.14 4.18
N ASN A 71 13.38 -10.20 4.81
CA ASN A 71 13.11 -10.51 6.22
C ASN A 71 11.62 -10.52 6.59
N LYS A 72 10.74 -11.00 5.68
CA LYS A 72 9.27 -10.99 5.79
C LYS A 72 8.64 -9.58 5.89
N LYS A 73 9.40 -8.55 5.52
CA LYS A 73 8.99 -7.14 5.44
C LYS A 73 9.02 -6.66 4.00
N ILE A 74 8.33 -5.56 3.75
CA ILE A 74 8.34 -4.87 2.46
C ILE A 74 9.65 -4.09 2.35
N LYS A 75 10.45 -4.36 1.33
CA LYS A 75 11.61 -3.54 0.96
C LYS A 75 11.26 -2.75 -0.29
N LEU A 76 11.26 -1.42 -0.19
CA LEU A 76 10.97 -0.51 -1.29
C LEU A 76 12.22 0.30 -1.62
N GLU A 77 12.72 0.23 -2.83
CA GLU A 77 14.00 0.85 -3.23
C GLU A 77 13.78 1.82 -4.38
N LEU A 78 14.58 2.88 -4.41
CA LEU A 78 14.51 3.88 -5.47
C LEU A 78 15.28 3.37 -6.69
N THR A 79 14.73 3.57 -7.89
CA THR A 79 15.47 3.37 -9.15
C THR A 79 15.56 4.66 -9.97
N LEU A 80 14.62 5.60 -9.76
CA LEU A 80 14.40 6.79 -10.59
C LEU A 80 14.14 6.49 -12.07
N ASN A 81 13.92 5.22 -12.42
CA ASN A 81 13.55 4.80 -13.76
C ASN A 81 12.02 4.91 -13.91
N PRO A 82 11.50 5.74 -14.82
CA PRO A 82 10.05 5.96 -14.96
C PRO A 82 9.28 4.72 -15.43
N CYS A 83 9.97 3.72 -15.99
CA CYS A 83 9.35 2.45 -16.36
C CYS A 83 9.07 1.54 -15.15
N ASP A 84 9.79 1.74 -14.04
CA ASP A 84 9.57 1.00 -12.81
C ASP A 84 8.42 1.64 -12.04
N TYR A 85 7.53 0.79 -11.52
CA TYR A 85 6.40 1.23 -10.72
C TYR A 85 6.00 0.21 -9.67
N VAL A 86 5.52 0.70 -8.54
CA VAL A 86 4.94 -0.11 -7.45
C VAL A 86 3.55 0.41 -7.15
N ARG A 87 2.62 -0.51 -6.91
CA ARG A 87 1.21 -0.21 -6.67
C ARG A 87 0.78 -0.66 -5.28
N GLY A 88 -0.16 0.06 -4.71
CA GLY A 88 -0.67 -0.26 -3.39
C GLY A 88 -1.76 0.67 -2.90
N PHE A 89 -1.95 0.71 -1.59
CA PHE A 89 -2.93 1.58 -0.94
C PHE A 89 -2.25 2.66 -0.12
N VAL A 90 -2.97 3.75 0.10
CA VAL A 90 -2.61 4.76 1.09
C VAL A 90 -3.54 4.61 2.29
N PHE A 91 -2.97 4.31 3.46
CA PHE A 91 -3.73 4.21 4.70
C PHE A 91 -3.58 5.49 5.51
N HIS A 92 -4.71 6.07 5.93
CA HIS A 92 -4.70 7.21 6.85
C HIS A 92 -4.82 6.71 8.30
N VAL A 93 -3.67 6.62 8.97
CA VAL A 93 -3.48 5.88 10.23
C VAL A 93 -3.29 6.80 11.44
N LYS A 94 -3.71 6.34 12.62
CA LYS A 94 -3.52 7.06 13.90
C LYS A 94 -2.09 6.98 14.42
N ASN A 95 -1.38 5.89 14.12
CA ASN A 95 -0.03 5.62 14.62
C ASN A 95 0.81 5.00 13.50
N SER A 96 1.97 5.60 13.23
CA SER A 96 2.94 5.13 12.24
C SER A 96 4.20 4.53 12.87
N ASN A 97 4.26 4.36 14.19
CA ASN A 97 5.43 3.82 14.88
C ASN A 97 5.73 2.36 14.51
N GLN A 98 4.74 1.65 13.96
CA GLN A 98 4.88 0.26 13.52
C GLN A 98 5.43 0.11 12.10
N LEU A 99 5.71 1.21 11.38
CA LEU A 99 6.20 1.12 10.00
C LEU A 99 7.54 0.38 9.89
N ASN A 100 8.43 0.51 10.88
CA ASN A 100 9.69 -0.24 10.93
C ASN A 100 9.52 -1.77 11.06
N ASN A 101 8.34 -2.23 11.49
CA ASN A 101 8.02 -3.66 11.56
C ASN A 101 7.40 -4.17 10.26
N ILE A 102 6.83 -3.28 9.45
CA ILE A 102 6.23 -3.57 8.14
C ILE A 102 7.27 -3.47 7.02
N PHE A 103 8.18 -2.50 7.12
CA PHE A 103 9.15 -2.16 6.09
C PHE A 103 10.59 -2.49 6.52
N ASP A 104 11.38 -3.03 5.60
CA ASP A 104 12.80 -3.31 5.83
C ASP A 104 13.63 -2.03 5.65
N GLY A 105 14.17 -1.50 6.75
CA GLY A 105 14.98 -0.28 6.75
C GLY A 105 14.22 0.98 6.36
N CYS A 106 13.01 1.21 6.88
CA CYS A 106 12.20 2.39 6.53
C CYS A 106 12.91 3.72 6.84
N ASN A 107 13.37 4.39 5.79
CA ASN A 107 13.53 5.84 5.74
C ASN A 107 12.21 6.45 5.29
N GLU A 108 11.57 7.18 6.17
CA GLU A 108 10.32 7.81 5.83
C GLU A 108 10.56 9.13 5.08
N LEU A 109 9.89 9.29 3.94
CA LEU A 109 9.91 10.51 3.14
C LEU A 109 8.49 10.99 2.86
N GLU A 110 8.28 12.30 2.94
CA GLU A 110 7.03 12.91 2.52
C GLU A 110 7.05 13.17 1.01
N VAL A 111 6.14 12.50 0.30
CA VAL A 111 5.97 12.64 -1.14
C VAL A 111 4.63 13.33 -1.40
N SER A 112 4.59 14.28 -2.35
CA SER A 112 3.33 14.93 -2.73
C SER A 112 2.34 13.90 -3.29
N GLU A 113 1.05 14.01 -2.94
CA GLU A 113 0.00 13.16 -3.52
C GLU A 113 -0.04 13.25 -5.05
N ASN A 114 0.27 14.41 -5.62
CA ASN A 114 0.33 14.63 -7.07
C ASN A 114 1.46 13.85 -7.77
N ALA A 115 2.43 13.29 -7.02
CA ALA A 115 3.46 12.43 -7.59
C ALA A 115 2.96 10.99 -7.86
N PHE A 116 1.78 10.63 -7.32
CA PHE A 116 1.17 9.33 -7.54
C PHE A 116 0.13 9.40 -8.65
N ALA A 117 0.09 8.37 -9.50
CA ALA A 117 -1.15 8.10 -10.24
C ALA A 117 -2.12 7.35 -9.32
N VAL A 118 -3.42 7.65 -9.42
CA VAL A 118 -4.46 6.99 -8.62
C VAL A 118 -5.50 6.37 -9.54
N LEU A 119 -5.58 5.05 -9.53
CA LEU A 119 -6.54 4.27 -10.32
C LEU A 119 -7.85 4.12 -9.54
N ASN A 120 -8.98 4.13 -10.24
CA ASN A 120 -10.33 4.04 -9.64
C ASN A 120 -10.52 5.02 -8.48
N ARG A 121 -10.25 6.30 -8.73
CA ARG A 121 -10.32 7.36 -7.72
C ARG A 121 -11.77 7.51 -7.23
N GLU A 122 -11.98 7.30 -5.93
CA GLU A 122 -13.27 7.34 -5.24
C GLU A 122 -13.11 8.13 -3.96
N ASP A 123 -13.85 9.24 -3.81
CA ASP A 123 -13.64 10.26 -2.80
C ASP A 123 -12.21 10.85 -2.78
N LYS A 124 -12.07 12.17 -2.67
CA LYS A 124 -10.74 12.74 -2.45
C LYS A 124 -10.28 12.34 -1.06
N MET A 125 -9.31 11.43 -0.96
CA MET A 125 -8.47 11.35 0.24
C MET A 125 -7.86 12.74 0.41
N ASN A 126 -8.32 13.50 1.40
CA ASN A 126 -7.84 14.86 1.66
C ASN A 126 -6.43 14.80 2.28
N THR A 127 -5.43 14.46 1.47
CA THR A 127 -4.03 14.37 1.86
C THR A 127 -3.17 15.07 0.82
N SER A 128 -2.37 16.06 1.25
CA SER A 128 -1.45 16.79 0.37
C SER A 128 -0.12 16.06 0.20
N THR A 129 0.30 15.36 1.25
CA THR A 129 1.51 14.55 1.30
C THR A 129 1.19 13.12 1.75
N ILE A 130 2.01 12.18 1.32
CA ILE A 130 1.94 10.75 1.63
C ILE A 130 3.33 10.32 2.09
N SER A 131 3.39 9.68 3.24
CA SER A 131 4.57 9.05 3.80
C SER A 131 4.93 7.80 3.00
N VAL A 132 6.15 7.74 2.49
CA VAL A 132 6.72 6.57 1.79
C VAL A 132 7.93 6.07 2.56
N CYS A 133 7.93 4.79 2.92
CA CYS A 133 9.09 4.11 3.49
C CYS A 133 9.99 3.59 2.38
N LEU A 134 11.16 4.21 2.17
CA LEU A 134 12.21 3.68 1.31
C LEU A 134 13.27 2.96 2.15
N ALA A 135 13.79 1.83 1.67
CA ALA A 135 14.86 1.11 2.32
C ALA A 135 16.11 1.99 2.45
N GLN A 136 16.90 1.74 3.48
CA GLN A 136 18.18 2.41 3.71
C GLN A 136 19.36 1.48 3.46
N ASP A 137 20.44 2.05 2.93
CA ASP A 137 21.78 1.47 2.96
C ASP A 137 22.74 2.54 3.50
N ASN A 138 23.51 2.20 4.55
CA ASN A 138 24.47 3.10 5.20
C ASN A 138 23.91 4.52 5.53
N ASN A 139 22.72 4.58 6.15
CA ASN A 139 22.00 5.82 6.49
C ASN A 139 21.61 6.71 5.29
N LYS A 140 21.60 6.18 4.08
CA LYS A 140 21.11 6.83 2.87
C LYS A 140 19.96 6.03 2.28
N VAL A 141 19.13 6.69 1.47
CA VAL A 141 18.09 5.99 0.68
C VAL A 141 18.78 4.97 -0.24
N SER A 142 18.32 3.71 -0.18
CA SER A 142 18.79 2.64 -1.06
C SER A 142 18.38 2.92 -2.50
N VAL A 143 19.36 2.85 -3.41
CA VAL A 143 19.14 3.01 -4.85
C VAL A 143 19.50 1.70 -5.53
N TYR A 144 18.52 1.08 -6.19
CA TYR A 144 18.72 -0.10 -6.99
C TYR A 144 19.01 0.28 -8.45
N THR A 145 20.14 -0.21 -8.97
CA THR A 145 20.64 0.09 -10.33
C THR A 145 20.74 -1.14 -11.23
N GLY A 146 20.28 -2.30 -10.74
CA GLY A 146 20.27 -3.55 -11.51
C GLY A 146 19.09 -3.64 -12.49
N GLN A 147 18.96 -4.81 -13.11
CA GLN A 147 17.84 -5.09 -14.01
C GLN A 147 16.55 -5.30 -13.23
N THR A 148 15.45 -4.76 -13.73
CA THR A 148 14.11 -4.91 -13.14
C THR A 148 13.21 -5.76 -14.02
N LYS A 149 12.19 -6.35 -13.40
CA LYS A 149 11.13 -7.09 -14.09
C LYS A 149 9.77 -6.74 -13.49
N ILE A 150 8.71 -6.93 -14.28
CA ILE A 150 7.34 -6.82 -13.79
C ILE A 150 6.90 -8.16 -13.20
N GLU A 151 6.43 -8.14 -11.96
CA GLU A 151 5.83 -9.28 -11.28
C GLU A 151 4.31 -9.09 -11.14
N GLU A 152 3.55 -10.18 -11.26
CA GLU A 152 2.10 -10.21 -11.02
C GLU A 152 1.80 -10.80 -9.65
N ILE A 153 0.77 -10.28 -8.98
CA ILE A 153 0.25 -10.92 -7.77
C ILE A 153 -0.29 -12.30 -8.13
N GLN A 154 0.22 -13.32 -7.44
CA GLN A 154 -0.22 -14.70 -7.68
C GLN A 154 -1.67 -14.87 -7.19
N SER A 155 -2.58 -15.24 -8.09
CA SER A 155 -4.01 -15.36 -7.75
C SER A 155 -4.30 -16.44 -6.69
N THR A 156 -3.38 -17.39 -6.49
CA THR A 156 -3.46 -18.43 -5.46
C THR A 156 -3.20 -17.91 -4.06
N THR A 157 -2.44 -16.82 -3.91
CA THR A 157 -2.07 -16.30 -2.59
C THR A 157 -3.07 -15.30 -2.04
N LYS A 158 -3.90 -14.67 -2.91
CA LYS A 158 -4.91 -13.65 -2.56
C LYS A 158 -4.44 -12.81 -1.36
N PRO A 159 -3.41 -11.99 -1.55
CA PRO A 159 -2.63 -11.46 -0.43
C PRO A 159 -3.48 -10.61 0.53
N ILE A 160 -4.63 -10.09 0.09
CA ILE A 160 -5.57 -9.34 0.93
C ILE A 160 -6.74 -10.23 1.35
N LYS A 161 -6.85 -10.45 2.67
CA LYS A 161 -8.03 -11.01 3.34
C LYS A 161 -8.99 -9.88 3.73
N PHE A 162 -10.29 -10.14 3.59
CA PHE A 162 -11.34 -9.18 3.97
C PHE A 162 -11.95 -9.64 5.30
N ASN A 163 -11.79 -8.85 6.35
CA ASN A 163 -12.16 -9.27 7.72
C ASN A 163 -13.61 -8.92 8.11
N ASN A 164 -14.45 -8.61 7.12
CA ASN A 164 -15.88 -8.34 7.32
C ASN A 164 -16.71 -9.51 6.78
N ASP A 165 -18.00 -9.60 7.14
CA ASP A 165 -18.99 -10.53 6.55
C ASP A 165 -19.25 -10.30 5.03
N ILE A 166 -18.35 -9.59 4.35
CA ILE A 166 -18.36 -9.27 2.92
C ILE A 166 -17.70 -10.43 2.20
N LYS A 167 -18.38 -10.95 1.18
CA LYS A 167 -17.85 -12.08 0.39
C LYS A 167 -16.80 -11.57 -0.60
N ASP A 168 -15.72 -12.33 -0.76
CA ASP A 168 -14.73 -12.10 -1.80
C ASP A 168 -15.27 -12.55 -3.17
N ASN A 169 -15.32 -11.63 -4.13
CA ASN A 169 -15.67 -11.90 -5.53
C ASN A 169 -14.61 -11.33 -6.50
N ILE A 170 -13.37 -11.18 -6.02
CA ILE A 170 -12.22 -10.79 -6.82
C ILE A 170 -11.69 -12.02 -7.59
N GLY A 171 -11.69 -11.91 -8.91
CA GLY A 171 -11.16 -12.92 -9.80
C GLY A 171 -9.63 -12.81 -9.99
N PRO A 172 -8.98 -13.83 -10.59
CA PRO A 172 -7.54 -13.81 -10.83
C PRO A 172 -7.05 -12.59 -11.63
N ASN A 173 -7.85 -12.09 -12.57
CA ASN A 173 -7.48 -10.95 -13.41
C ASN A 173 -7.57 -9.61 -12.68
N ASP A 174 -8.41 -9.49 -11.65
CA ASP A 174 -8.55 -8.25 -10.89
C ASP A 174 -7.27 -7.95 -10.10
N TRP A 175 -6.54 -9.00 -9.67
CA TRP A 175 -5.24 -8.88 -9.00
C TRP A 175 -4.13 -8.32 -9.89
N LYS A 176 -4.29 -8.35 -11.22
CA LYS A 176 -3.34 -7.74 -12.17
C LYS A 176 -3.27 -6.22 -12.03
N ILE A 177 -4.22 -5.59 -11.35
CA ILE A 177 -4.11 -4.17 -11.02
C ILE A 177 -2.91 -3.88 -10.12
N PHE A 178 -2.44 -4.85 -9.35
CA PHE A 178 -1.30 -4.73 -8.44
C PHE A 178 0.00 -5.30 -9.01
N LYS A 179 0.15 -5.43 -10.35
CA LYS A 179 1.49 -5.69 -10.90
C LYS A 179 2.46 -4.61 -10.44
N TYR A 180 3.71 -4.98 -10.20
CA TYR A 180 4.75 -4.09 -9.71
C TYR A 180 6.12 -4.48 -10.26
N SER A 181 7.07 -3.55 -10.17
CA SER A 181 8.46 -3.75 -10.55
C SER A 181 9.26 -4.29 -9.37
N THR A 182 10.07 -5.32 -9.62
CA THR A 182 10.99 -5.97 -8.66
C THR A 182 12.34 -6.22 -9.34
N HIS A 183 13.36 -6.55 -8.54
CA HIS A 183 14.55 -7.27 -9.03
C HIS A 183 14.23 -8.75 -9.27
#